data_AF-K2BL28-F1
#
_entry.id   AF-K2BL28-F1
#
_cell.length_a   1.000
_cell.length_b   1.000
_cell.length_c   1.000
_cell.angle_alpha   90.00
_cell.angle_beta   90.00
_cell.angle_gamma   90.00
#
_symmetry.space_group_name_H-M   'P 1'
#
loop_
_entity.id
_entity.type
_entity.pdbx_description
1 polymer ?
#
loop_
_entity_poly.entity_id
_entity_poly.type
_entity_poly.pdbx_seq_one_letter_code
_entity_poly.pdbx_strand_id
1 'polypeptide(L)' 'MESQTVYIETRAGTGGDEASLWANELLRMYARYANKKNWKVYEIDTGVIKVNGPSAFNELKNEAGVHRVQRVPATER' A
#
# COMPACT_ATOMS: atom_id res chain seq x y z
N MET A 1 15.62 -9.07 17.03
CA MET A 1 14.18 -8.91 16.75
C MET A 1 13.85 -9.80 15.58
N GLU A 2 12.86 -10.67 15.71
CA GLU A 2 12.43 -11.53 14.62
C GLU A 2 11.82 -10.68 13.49
N SER A 3 12.13 -11.05 12.24
CA SER A 3 11.53 -10.43 11.07
C SER A 3 10.08 -10.90 10.92
N GLN A 4 9.16 -9.95 10.82
CA GLN A 4 7.76 -10.22 10.52
C GLN A 4 7.52 -10.05 9.01
N THR A 5 6.63 -10.87 8.48
CA THR A 5 6.16 -10.77 7.10
C THR A 5 4.76 -10.19 7.10
N VAL A 6 4.51 -9.20 6.24
CA VAL A 6 3.20 -8.60 6.02
C VAL A 6 2.91 -8.59 4.53
N TYR A 7 1.67 -8.87 4.16
CA TYR A 7 1.17 -8.65 2.80
C TYR A 7 0.27 -7.43 2.84
N ILE A 8 0.53 -6.48 1.93
CA ILE A 8 -0.31 -5.30 1.73
C ILE A 8 -0.99 -5.49 0.38
N GLU A 9 -2.31 -5.53 0.41
CA GLU A 9 -3.16 -5.64 -0.76
C GLU A 9 -4.02 -4.36 -0.87
N THR A 10 -3.93 -3.69 -2.01
CA THR A 10 -4.79 -2.54 -2.33
C THR A 10 -5.82 -2.94 -3.37
N ARG A 11 -7.09 -2.62 -3.12
CA ARG A 11 -8.19 -2.84 -4.07
C ARG A 11 -8.85 -1.51 -4.41
N ALA A 12 -9.15 -1.31 -5.69
CA ALA A 12 -9.92 -0.16 -6.12
C ALA A 12 -11.35 -0.25 -5.55
N GLY A 13 -11.80 0.81 -4.89
CA GLY A 13 -13.16 0.96 -4.40
C GLY A 13 -14.05 1.68 -5.41
N THR A 14 -14.90 2.58 -4.91
CA THR A 14 -15.74 3.45 -5.74
C THR A 14 -14.91 4.59 -6.36
N GLY A 15 -15.15 4.91 -7.64
CA GLY A 15 -14.46 6.00 -8.34
C GLY A 15 -13.80 5.59 -9.67
N GLY A 16 -13.96 4.35 -10.11
CA GLY A 16 -13.48 3.88 -11.43
C GLY A 16 -11.96 3.98 -11.57
N ASP A 17 -11.50 4.56 -12.68
CA ASP A 17 -10.06 4.71 -12.99
C ASP A 17 -9.32 5.51 -11.92
N GLU A 18 -9.96 6.53 -11.34
CA GLU A 18 -9.38 7.33 -10.27
C GLU A 18 -9.17 6.52 -8.99
N ALA A 19 -10.07 5.59 -8.68
CA ALA A 19 -9.90 4.67 -7.55
C ALA A 19 -8.73 3.70 -7.78
N SER A 20 -8.50 3.28 -9.02
CA SER A 20 -7.35 2.44 -9.39
C SER A 20 -6.03 3.20 -9.30
N LEU A 21 -6.01 4.46 -9.76
CA LEU A 21 -4.86 5.37 -9.57
C LEU A 21 -4.54 5.55 -8.08
N TRP A 22 -5.57 5.81 -7.27
CA TRP A 22 -5.40 5.97 -5.83
C TRP A 22 -4.88 4.70 -5.15
N ALA A 23 -5.40 3.53 -5.51
CA ALA A 23 -4.91 2.25 -4.99
C ALA A 23 -3.41 2.04 -5.28
N ASN A 24 -2.98 2.34 -6.51
CA ASN A 24 -1.57 2.26 -6.90
C ASN A 24 -0.67 3.27 -6.16
N GLU A 25 -1.18 4.48 -5.93
CA GLU A 25 -0.48 5.50 -5.15
C GLU A 25 -0.27 5.06 -3.69
N LEU A 26 -1.27 4.46 -3.06
CA LEU A 26 -1.18 3.87 -1.72
C LEU A 26 -0.15 2.73 -1.68
N LEU A 27 -0.20 1.80 -2.64
CA LEU A 27 0.77 0.71 -2.70
C LEU A 27 2.20 1.24 -2.82
N ARG A 28 2.41 2.26 -3.67
CA ARG A 28 3.70 2.94 -3.83
C ARG A 28 4.11 3.72 -2.58
N MET A 29 3.16 4.28 -1.83
CA MET A 29 3.42 4.93 -0.54
C MET A 29 3.97 3.92 0.47
N TYR A 30 3.29 2.78 0.65
CA TYR A 30 3.74 1.74 1.59
C TYR A 30 5.07 1.11 1.20
N ALA A 31 5.31 0.86 -0.09
CA ALA A 31 6.60 0.38 -0.56
C ALA A 31 7.74 1.37 -0.21
N ARG A 32 7.50 2.68 -0.39
CA ARG A 32 8.46 3.73 0.01
C ARG A 32 8.66 3.80 1.53
N TYR A 33 7.59 3.66 2.30
CA TYR A 33 7.66 3.60 3.77
C TYR A 33 8.54 2.44 4.24
N ALA A 34 8.29 1.23 3.73
CA ALA A 34 9.06 0.03 4.05
C ALA A 34 10.53 0.17 3.65
N ASN A 35 10.82 0.71 2.46
CA ASN A 35 12.20 0.97 2.03
C ASN A 35 12.92 1.97 2.96
N LYS A 36 12.25 3.04 3.42
CA LYS A 36 12.81 4.00 4.38
C LYS A 36 13.14 3.36 5.73
N LYS A 37 12.42 2.29 6.11
CA LYS A 37 12.66 1.48 7.31
C LYS A 37 13.71 0.38 7.10
N ASN A 38 14.36 0.32 5.93
CA ASN A 38 15.26 -0.77 5.51
C ASN A 38 14.61 -2.16 5.54
N TRP A 39 13.29 -2.23 5.31
CA TRP A 39 12.58 -3.50 5.13
C TRP A 39 12.68 -3.96 3.68
N LYS A 40 12.63 -5.27 3.46
CA LYS A 40 12.63 -5.84 2.11
C LYS A 40 11.21 -5.83 1.57
N VAL A 41 11.03 -5.28 0.37
CA VAL A 41 9.75 -5.25 -0.34
C VAL A 41 9.85 -6.11 -1.59
N TYR A 42 8.83 -6.92 -1.84
CA TYR A 42 8.69 -7.74 -3.04
C TYR A 42 7.30 -7.49 -3.64
N GLU A 43 7.25 -7.18 -4.93
CA GLU A 43 6.00 -7.20 -5.67
C GLU A 43 5.67 -8.66 -5.99
N ILE A 44 4.47 -9.11 -5.58
CA ILE A 44 4.05 -10.51 -5.75
C ILE A 44 2.96 -10.60 -6.82
N ASP A 45 2.11 -9.58 -6.91
CA ASP A 45 1.07 -9.44 -7.93
C ASP A 45 0.70 -7.95 -8.11
N THR A 46 -0.10 -7.65 -9.11
CA THR A 46 -0.67 -6.32 -9.35
C THR A 46 -1.52 -5.91 -8.15
N GLY A 47 -1.12 -4.83 -7.45
CA GLY A 47 -1.84 -4.37 -6.25
C GLY A 47 -1.41 -5.07 -4.95
N VAL A 48 -0.42 -5.97 -4.99
CA VAL A 48 0.00 -6.77 -3.83
C VAL A 48 1.51 -6.73 -3.63
N ILE A 49 1.93 -6.27 -2.45
CA ILE A 49 3.34 -6.31 -2.02
C ILE A 49 3.53 -7.15 -0.76
N LYS A 50 4.64 -7.87 -0.71
CA LYS A 50 5.15 -8.55 0.48
C LYS A 50 6.24 -7.69 1.12
N VAL A 51 6.11 -7.43 2.41
CA VAL A 51 7.06 -6.65 3.20
C VAL A 51 7.64 -7.54 4.30
N ASN A 52 8.97 -7.65 4.33
CA ASN A 52 9.70 -8.39 5.36
C ASN A 52 10.59 -7.43 6.16
N GLY A 53 10.33 -7.30 7.45
CA GLY A 53 11.06 -6.38 8.30
C GLY A 53 10.86 -6.61 9.81
N PRO A 54 11.78 -6.13 10.66
CA PRO A 54 11.57 -6.13 12.10
C PRO A 54 10.30 -5.35 12.48
N SER A 55 9.42 -5.97 13.27
CA SER A 55 8.16 -5.35 13.74
C SER A 55 7.21 -4.85 12.64
N ALA A 56 7.34 -5.34 11.40
CA ALA A 56 6.56 -4.87 10.26
C ALA A 56 5.04 -4.96 10.49
N PHE A 57 4.57 -6.06 11.07
CA PHE A 57 3.14 -6.24 11.35
C PHE A 57 2.65 -5.28 12.44
N ASN A 58 3.45 -5.07 13.49
CA ASN A 58 3.08 -4.20 14.60
C ASN A 58 2.89 -2.74 14.17
N GLU A 59 3.69 -2.27 13.21
CA GLU A 59 3.57 -0.91 12.68
C GLU A 59 2.42 -0.78 11.67
N LEU A 60 2.19 -1.79 10.82
CA LEU A 60 1.25 -1.71 9.70
C LEU A 60 -0.15 -2.24 10.00
N LYS A 61 -0.38 -2.90 11.15
CA LYS A 61 -1.69 -3.50 11.50
C LYS A 61 -2.86 -2.52 11.51
N ASN A 62 -2.60 -1.23 11.73
CA ASN A 62 -3.63 -0.19 11.80
C ASN A 62 -3.97 0.43 10.44
N GLU A 63 -3.28 0.01 9.38
CA GLU A 63 -3.48 0.51 8.01
C GLU A 63 -4.60 -0.23 7.27
N ALA A 64 -5.11 -1.32 7.86
CA ALA A 64 -6.23 -2.07 7.34
C ALA A 64 -7.52 -1.24 7.38
N GLY A 65 -8.22 -1.15 6.26
CA GLY A 65 -9.48 -0.44 6.16
C GLY A 65 -9.63 0.32 4.84
N VAL A 66 -10.65 1.17 4.79
CA VAL A 66 -10.94 1.99 3.62
C VAL A 66 -10.18 3.31 3.72
N HIS A 67 -9.46 3.64 2.65
CA HIS A 67 -8.72 4.90 2.52
C HIS A 67 -9.47 5.83 1.56
N ARG A 68 -9.85 7.02 2.03
CA ARG A 68 -10.61 8.01 1.25
C ARG A 68 -9.70 9.07 0.67
N VAL A 69 -9.87 9.37 -0.62
CA VAL A 69 -9.22 10.50 -1.31
C VAL A 69 -10.27 11.51 -1.78
N GLN A 70 -9.94 12.79 -1.68
CA GLN A 70 -10.68 13.88 -2.29
C GLN A 70 -9.68 14.78 -3.03
N ARG A 71 -9.82 14.86 -4.35
CA ARG A 71 -9.00 15.71 -5.23
C ARG A 71 -9.76 15.93 -6.53
N VAL A 72 -9.26 16.82 -7.39
CA VAL A 72 -9.66 16.85 -8.80
C VAL A 72 -9.07 15.59 -9.45
N PRO A 73 -9.88 14.66 -9.98
CA PRO A 73 -9.39 13.47 -10.66
C PRO A 73 -8.45 13.82 -11.80
N ALA A 74 -7.37 13.03 -11.94
CA ALA A 74 -6.47 13.20 -13.08
C ALA A 74 -7.13 12.79 -14.41
N THR A 75 -8.22 12.04 -14.32
CA THR A 75 -9.04 11.57 -15.44
C THR A 75 -10.10 12.58 -15.87
N GLU A 76 -10.28 13.68 -15.12
CA GLU A 76 -11.21 14.75 -15.49
C GLU A 76 -10.57 15.61 -16.59
N ARG A 77 -11.30 15.81 -17.70
CA ARG A 77 -10.92 16.67 -18.83
C ARG A 77 -11.71 17.95 -18.83
#